data_AF-A0A2G5TAY6-F1
#
_entry.id   AF-A0A2G5TAY6-F1
#
_cell.length_a   1.000
_cell.length_b   1.000
_cell.length_c   1.000
_cell.angle_alpha   90.00
_cell.angle_beta   90.00
_cell.angle_gamma   90.00
#
_symmetry.space_group_name_H-M   'P 1'
#
loop_
_entity.id
_entity.type
_entity.pdbx_description
1 polymer ?
#
loop_
_entity_poly.entity_id
_entity_poly.type
_entity_poly.pdbx_seq_one_letter_code
_entity_poly.pdbx_strand_id
1 'polypeptide(L)'
;MRSCLLILLLVLAFDYANSQQSIEPECRCNLNNLWLDVYLVIDDSTKMGASGLSQVASSVFSTFTNSRIGDYSDKRGVRVAVITYNENAYIRSNLSDITSNQDLENMISNLQVSKSGTSNIQTPLKLINDMMGYKDKNGPKNNTMSVVIMYAADYVDYDQPTANQLAYYLKENGVTIITVANMDDSDKITKLNALASEGYGFLLSNENLTAGIQKGLCDANCFCPEGYHQFMYLENNTTRKFGSCIEAMFIERHWSEARLTCQNRNKQGYLATEFSVEKALFNQALFDGQLRNYHIGLHFVNGAYFWEQKNGMPLLPLTKSLYPLDKFPGSNSLCVGNTVADNKKFESWKNENCYTDMKGAMCETLACDTENYCSNPFNR
;
A
#
# COMPACT_ATOMS: atom_id res chain seq x y z
N MET A 1 -32.28 16.90 35.57
CA MET A 1 -31.30 15.87 35.17
C MET A 1 -31.43 15.42 33.71
N ARG A 2 -32.62 15.03 33.21
CA ARG A 2 -32.79 14.60 31.81
C ARG A 2 -32.46 15.68 30.75
N SER A 3 -32.81 16.95 30.98
CA SER A 3 -32.50 18.03 30.02
C SER A 3 -31.01 18.40 29.98
N CYS A 4 -30.27 18.31 31.08
CA CYS A 4 -28.81 18.52 31.08
C CYS A 4 -28.08 17.39 30.35
N LEU A 5 -28.57 16.15 30.44
CA LEU A 5 -27.98 15.01 29.73
C LEU A 5 -28.15 15.14 28.21
N LEU A 6 -29.31 15.65 27.76
CA LEU A 6 -29.58 15.91 26.34
C LEU A 6 -28.69 17.04 25.79
N ILE A 7 -28.52 18.11 26.55
CA ILE A 7 -27.64 19.24 26.17
C ILE A 7 -26.18 18.79 26.15
N LEU A 8 -25.73 17.99 27.12
CA LEU A 8 -24.37 17.47 27.14
C LEU A 8 -24.11 16.51 25.96
N LEU A 9 -25.06 15.64 25.62
CA LEU A 9 -24.99 14.76 24.44
C LEU A 9 -24.99 15.54 23.12
N LEU A 10 -25.77 16.63 23.02
CA LEU A 10 -25.78 17.51 21.86
C LEU A 10 -24.47 18.30 21.71
N VAL A 11 -23.90 18.80 22.81
CA VAL A 11 -22.61 19.50 22.81
C VAL A 11 -21.47 18.55 22.46
N LEU A 12 -21.45 17.34 23.02
CA LEU A 12 -20.46 16.31 22.67
C LEU A 12 -20.60 15.83 21.22
N ALA A 13 -21.81 15.76 20.67
CA ALA A 13 -22.04 15.44 19.25
C ALA A 13 -21.64 16.60 18.32
N PHE A 14 -21.85 17.85 18.74
CA PHE A 14 -21.40 19.03 17.99
C PHE A 14 -19.86 19.15 18.00
N ASP A 15 -19.20 18.87 19.12
CA ASP A 15 -17.74 18.86 19.22
C ASP A 15 -17.13 17.69 18.42
N TYR A 16 -17.75 16.51 18.40
CA TYR A 16 -17.33 15.39 17.53
C TYR A 16 -17.51 15.68 16.04
N ALA A 17 -18.59 16.39 15.66
CA ALA A 17 -18.82 16.81 14.27
C ALA A 17 -17.84 17.90 13.82
N ASN A 18 -17.41 18.77 14.73
CA ASN A 18 -16.38 19.80 14.45
C ASN A 18 -14.94 19.27 14.49
N SER A 19 -14.69 18.07 15.04
CA SER A 19 -13.34 17.49 15.11
C SER A 19 -13.01 16.55 13.94
N GLN A 20 -13.95 16.27 13.04
CA GLN A 20 -13.68 15.49 11.83
C GLN A 20 -13.04 16.40 10.76
N GLN A 21 -11.72 16.55 10.86
CA GLN A 21 -10.93 17.25 9.87
C GLN A 21 -10.94 16.49 8.54
N SER A 22 -11.08 17.22 7.42
CA SER A 22 -10.98 16.67 6.07
C SER A 22 -9.50 16.35 5.78
N ILE A 23 -9.07 15.12 6.10
CA ILE A 23 -7.70 14.63 5.91
C ILE A 23 -7.76 13.36 5.08
N GLU A 24 -6.79 13.21 4.17
CA GLU A 24 -6.64 12.01 3.35
C GLU A 24 -6.41 10.78 4.25
N PRO A 25 -7.10 9.67 4.03
CA PRO A 25 -6.92 8.47 4.85
C PRO A 25 -5.50 7.92 4.69
N GLU A 26 -4.86 7.59 5.81
CA GLU A 26 -3.58 6.88 5.83
C GLU A 26 -3.80 5.37 5.81
N CYS A 27 -2.87 4.63 5.21
CA CYS A 27 -2.86 3.18 5.35
C CYS A 27 -2.59 2.77 6.81
N ARG A 28 -3.40 1.86 7.31
CA ARG A 28 -3.28 1.30 8.65
C ARG A 28 -2.22 0.21 8.68
N CYS A 29 -1.43 0.18 9.75
CA CYS A 29 -0.39 -0.81 9.98
C CYS A 29 -0.62 -1.51 11.33
N ASN A 30 -1.25 -2.67 11.27
CA ASN A 30 -1.42 -3.60 12.37
C ASN A 30 -0.76 -4.92 11.98
N LEU A 31 0.41 -5.21 12.56
CA LEU A 31 1.23 -6.37 12.22
C LEU A 31 0.47 -7.70 12.42
N ASN A 32 -0.45 -7.74 13.39
CA ASN A 32 -1.27 -8.92 13.66
C ASN A 32 -2.28 -9.21 12.54
N ASN A 33 -2.57 -8.23 11.69
CA ASN A 33 -3.57 -8.33 10.62
C ASN A 33 -2.96 -8.31 9.21
N LEU A 34 -1.66 -8.52 9.05
CA LEU A 34 -1.01 -8.64 7.73
C LEU A 34 -1.59 -9.81 6.91
N TRP A 35 -1.63 -9.70 5.58
CA TRP A 35 -1.88 -10.81 4.64
C TRP A 35 -0.86 -10.80 3.50
N LEU A 36 0.28 -11.44 3.75
CA LEU A 36 1.41 -11.38 2.83
C LEU A 36 1.97 -12.75 2.56
N ASP A 37 2.54 -12.89 1.35
CA ASP A 37 3.43 -13.99 1.01
C ASP A 37 4.88 -13.51 1.09
N VAL A 38 5.61 -14.00 2.09
CA VAL A 38 6.99 -13.57 2.35
C VAL A 38 7.96 -14.65 1.93
N TYR A 39 8.88 -14.30 1.04
CA TYR A 39 10.04 -15.08 0.68
C TYR A 39 11.24 -14.59 1.48
N LEU A 40 11.59 -15.33 2.53
CA LEU A 40 12.71 -15.04 3.39
C LEU A 40 13.97 -15.70 2.83
N VAL A 41 14.86 -14.89 2.26
CA VAL A 41 16.09 -15.31 1.57
C VAL A 41 17.29 -15.06 2.48
N ILE A 42 18.03 -16.11 2.81
CA ILE A 42 19.12 -16.05 3.77
C ILE A 42 20.41 -16.61 3.13
N ASP A 43 21.43 -15.77 3.02
CA ASP A 43 22.78 -16.20 2.66
C ASP A 43 23.33 -17.13 3.75
N ASP A 44 23.61 -18.38 3.39
CA ASP A 44 24.20 -19.39 4.27
C ASP A 44 25.68 -19.69 3.93
N SER A 45 26.34 -18.84 3.14
CA SER A 45 27.77 -18.98 2.81
C SER A 45 28.68 -18.82 4.03
N THR A 46 29.96 -19.18 3.87
CA THR A 46 30.98 -18.93 4.90
C THR A 46 31.21 -17.44 5.18
N LYS A 47 30.77 -16.53 4.30
CA LYS A 47 30.81 -15.07 4.52
C LYS A 47 29.81 -14.63 5.57
N MET A 48 28.64 -15.26 5.63
CA MET A 48 27.65 -14.99 6.67
C MET A 48 28.15 -15.45 8.04
N GLY A 49 28.71 -16.66 8.10
CA GLY A 49 29.21 -17.25 9.33
C GLY A 49 28.11 -17.48 10.39
N ALA A 50 28.49 -18.12 11.50
CA ALA A 50 27.53 -18.46 12.56
C ALA A 50 26.98 -17.22 13.29
N SER A 51 27.82 -16.20 13.48
CA SER A 51 27.41 -14.93 14.09
C SER A 51 26.41 -14.18 13.21
N GLY A 52 26.65 -14.13 11.89
CA GLY A 52 25.71 -13.50 10.95
C GLY A 52 24.36 -14.22 10.93
N LEU A 53 24.36 -15.56 10.84
CA LEU A 53 23.10 -16.34 10.92
C LEU A 53 22.36 -16.11 12.24
N SER A 54 23.07 -16.00 13.37
CA SER A 54 22.45 -15.68 14.66
C SER A 54 21.79 -14.29 14.68
N GLN A 55 22.41 -13.30 14.03
CA GLN A 55 21.84 -11.95 13.93
C GLN A 55 20.64 -11.91 12.96
N VAL A 56 20.71 -12.65 11.84
CA VAL A 56 19.58 -12.85 10.93
C VAL A 56 18.41 -13.48 11.69
N ALA A 57 18.65 -14.53 12.47
CA ALA A 57 17.61 -15.17 13.27
C ALA A 57 16.94 -14.17 14.24
N SER A 58 17.74 -13.37 14.95
CA SER A 58 17.22 -12.32 15.83
C SER A 58 16.37 -11.29 15.08
N SER A 59 16.80 -10.87 13.89
CA SER A 59 16.06 -9.92 13.04
C SER A 59 14.73 -10.50 12.54
N VAL A 60 14.71 -11.78 12.16
CA VAL A 60 13.48 -12.45 11.71
C VAL A 60 12.50 -12.56 12.88
N PHE A 61 12.96 -12.98 14.06
CA PHE A 61 12.10 -13.13 15.24
C PHE A 61 11.51 -11.78 15.68
N SER A 62 12.31 -10.72 15.72
CA SER A 62 11.81 -9.38 16.07
C SER A 62 10.85 -8.82 15.02
N THR A 63 11.09 -9.09 13.73
CA THR A 63 10.23 -8.65 12.63
C THR A 63 8.84 -9.25 12.75
N PHE A 64 8.74 -10.57 13.00
CA PHE A 64 7.48 -11.31 12.98
C PHE A 64 6.85 -11.54 14.36
N THR A 65 7.42 -11.01 15.44
CA THR A 65 6.93 -11.26 16.81
C THR A 65 5.43 -10.93 17.02
N ASN A 66 4.93 -9.89 16.35
CA ASN A 66 3.54 -9.46 16.41
C ASN A 66 2.69 -9.88 15.21
N SER A 67 3.26 -10.68 14.30
CA SER A 67 2.61 -11.12 13.07
C SER A 67 2.06 -12.53 13.22
N ARG A 68 0.86 -12.77 12.69
CA ARG A 68 0.27 -14.12 12.61
C ARG A 68 0.88 -14.88 11.45
N ILE A 69 1.76 -15.84 11.72
CA ILE A 69 2.34 -16.70 10.70
C ILE A 69 1.41 -17.86 10.38
N GLY A 70 1.11 -18.08 9.11
CA GLY A 70 0.30 -19.19 8.62
C GLY A 70 -0.88 -18.77 7.74
N ASP A 71 -1.72 -19.76 7.39
CA ASP A 71 -2.94 -19.55 6.59
C ASP A 71 -4.19 -19.71 7.46
N TYR A 72 -4.97 -18.64 7.60
CA TYR A 72 -6.13 -18.60 8.48
C TYR A 72 -7.45 -18.42 7.71
N SER A 73 -8.55 -18.77 8.37
CA SER A 73 -9.89 -18.71 7.78
C SER A 73 -10.33 -17.30 7.39
N ASP A 74 -9.90 -16.28 8.13
CA ASP A 74 -10.15 -14.86 7.85
C ASP A 74 -9.24 -14.30 6.75
N LYS A 75 -8.39 -15.15 6.15
CA LYS A 75 -7.44 -14.83 5.08
C LYS A 75 -6.37 -13.80 5.47
N ARG A 76 -6.30 -13.44 6.75
CA ARG A 76 -5.24 -12.61 7.33
C ARG A 76 -4.20 -13.50 7.99
N GLY A 77 -2.98 -13.41 7.51
CA GLY A 77 -1.83 -14.19 7.95
C GLY A 77 -0.66 -14.00 7.01
N VAL A 78 0.55 -14.10 7.54
CA VAL A 78 1.79 -14.07 6.77
C VAL A 78 2.20 -15.50 6.47
N ARG A 79 2.21 -15.88 5.21
CA ARG A 79 2.80 -17.14 4.75
C ARG A 79 4.28 -16.92 4.47
N VAL A 80 5.14 -17.79 4.98
CA VAL A 80 6.60 -17.61 4.88
C VAL A 80 7.21 -18.81 4.17
N ALA A 81 7.94 -18.54 3.09
CA ALA A 81 8.85 -19.49 2.46
C ALA A 81 10.28 -19.13 2.89
N VAL A 82 11.05 -20.10 3.37
CA VAL A 82 12.45 -19.91 3.74
C VAL A 82 13.33 -20.49 2.65
N ILE A 83 14.20 -19.64 2.09
CA ILE A 83 15.16 -19.99 1.05
C ILE A 83 16.54 -19.68 1.61
N THR A 84 17.46 -20.64 1.52
CA THR A 84 18.88 -20.33 1.74
C THR A 84 19.65 -20.32 0.43
N TYR A 85 20.72 -19.56 0.36
CA TYR A 85 21.56 -19.55 -0.84
C TYR A 85 23.04 -19.39 -0.51
N ASN A 86 23.85 -19.95 -1.41
CA ASN A 86 25.29 -19.75 -1.49
C ASN A 86 25.71 -19.69 -2.97
N GLU A 87 26.38 -20.71 -3.51
CA GLU A 87 26.56 -20.89 -4.95
C GLU A 87 25.23 -21.20 -5.66
N ASN A 88 24.34 -21.94 -4.99
CA ASN A 88 22.98 -22.26 -5.43
C ASN A 88 21.96 -21.88 -4.36
N ALA A 89 20.68 -21.77 -4.75
CA ALA A 89 19.56 -21.53 -3.84
C ALA A 89 18.76 -22.80 -3.56
N TYR A 90 18.28 -22.93 -2.32
CA TYR A 90 17.57 -24.10 -1.83
C TYR A 90 16.32 -23.68 -1.05
N ILE A 91 15.17 -24.26 -1.42
CA ILE A 91 13.94 -24.12 -0.65
C ILE A 91 14.10 -24.95 0.64
N ARG A 92 14.03 -24.28 1.79
CA ARG A 92 13.96 -24.92 3.12
C ARG A 92 12.52 -25.13 3.57
N SER A 93 11.62 -24.24 3.15
CA SER A 93 10.18 -24.37 3.29
C SER A 93 9.46 -23.59 2.19
N ASN A 94 8.31 -24.10 1.76
CA ASN A 94 7.37 -23.41 0.89
C ASN A 94 6.42 -22.54 1.71
N LEU A 95 5.65 -21.68 1.04
CA LEU A 95 4.64 -20.80 1.65
C LEU A 95 3.56 -21.56 2.45
N SER A 96 3.37 -22.86 2.21
CA SER A 96 2.36 -23.67 2.93
C SER A 96 2.91 -24.50 4.09
N ASP A 97 4.23 -24.53 4.29
CA ASP A 97 4.88 -25.46 5.22
C ASP A 97 4.97 -24.88 6.64
N ILE A 98 5.17 -23.56 6.78
CA ILE A 98 5.26 -22.87 8.06
C ILE A 98 3.85 -22.38 8.46
N THR A 99 3.33 -22.88 9.58
CA THR A 99 1.94 -22.63 10.01
C THR A 99 1.82 -21.85 11.32
N SER A 100 2.94 -21.53 11.95
CA SER A 100 2.99 -20.81 13.22
C SER A 100 4.33 -20.08 13.41
N ASN A 101 4.38 -19.13 14.34
CA ASN A 101 5.64 -18.48 14.74
C ASN A 101 6.66 -19.49 15.28
N GLN A 102 6.22 -20.53 15.99
CA GLN A 102 7.10 -21.58 16.49
C GLN A 102 7.75 -22.40 15.35
N ASP A 103 6.99 -22.69 14.28
CA ASP A 103 7.53 -23.39 13.11
C ASP A 103 8.61 -22.55 12.42
N LEU A 104 8.37 -21.23 12.31
CA LEU A 104 9.35 -20.29 11.78
C LEU A 104 10.60 -20.24 12.65
N GLU A 105 10.45 -20.11 13.97
CA GLU A 105 11.56 -20.13 14.92
C GLU A 105 12.39 -21.41 14.78
N ASN A 106 11.73 -22.57 14.78
CA ASN A 106 12.39 -23.86 14.62
C ASN A 106 13.14 -23.97 13.29
N MET A 107 12.56 -23.50 12.19
CA MET A 107 13.21 -23.51 10.88
C MET A 107 14.48 -22.65 10.87
N ILE A 108 14.39 -21.43 11.38
CA ILE A 108 15.48 -20.44 11.33
C ILE A 108 16.61 -20.80 12.31
N SER A 109 16.29 -21.26 13.52
CA SER A 109 17.29 -21.67 14.51
C SER A 109 18.10 -22.91 14.08
N ASN A 110 17.58 -23.72 13.16
CA ASN A 110 18.26 -24.92 12.66
C ASN A 110 19.15 -24.66 11.43
N LEU A 111 19.17 -23.44 10.89
CA LEU A 111 20.03 -23.10 9.75
C LEU A 111 21.50 -23.24 10.12
N GLN A 112 22.30 -23.73 9.17
CA GLN A 112 23.73 -23.98 9.35
C GLN A 112 24.53 -23.29 8.24
N VAL A 113 25.73 -22.84 8.59
CA VAL A 113 26.67 -22.29 7.62
C VAL A 113 27.09 -23.40 6.65
N SER A 114 26.93 -23.13 5.36
CA SER A 114 27.39 -24.00 4.29
C SER A 114 28.92 -24.01 4.18
N LYS A 115 29.47 -24.93 3.39
CA LYS A 115 30.90 -24.98 3.11
C LYS A 115 31.33 -24.04 1.98
N SER A 116 30.38 -23.43 1.27
CA SER A 116 30.66 -22.58 0.11
C SER A 116 31.01 -21.16 0.54
N GLY A 117 32.03 -20.59 -0.07
CA GLY A 117 32.41 -19.18 0.13
C GLY A 117 31.73 -18.20 -0.83
N THR A 118 30.80 -18.67 -1.65
CA THR A 118 30.12 -17.89 -2.70
C THR A 118 28.73 -17.46 -2.22
N SER A 119 28.36 -16.20 -2.46
CA SER A 119 27.02 -15.65 -2.19
C SER A 119 26.34 -15.19 -3.48
N ASN A 120 26.02 -16.13 -4.37
CA ASN A 120 25.43 -15.86 -5.67
C ASN A 120 23.97 -15.42 -5.54
N ILE A 121 23.74 -14.11 -5.55
CA ILE A 121 22.45 -13.48 -5.27
C ILE A 121 21.43 -13.68 -6.40
N GLN A 122 21.88 -14.07 -7.59
CA GLN A 122 20.99 -14.33 -8.73
C GLN A 122 20.19 -15.62 -8.52
N THR A 123 20.79 -16.63 -7.88
CA THR A 123 20.16 -17.94 -7.70
C THR A 123 18.86 -17.90 -6.89
N PRO A 124 18.77 -17.20 -5.73
CA PRO A 124 17.50 -17.10 -5.02
C PRO A 124 16.48 -16.26 -5.79
N LEU A 125 16.89 -15.21 -6.51
CA LEU A 125 15.96 -14.38 -7.28
C LEU A 125 15.33 -15.16 -8.46
N LYS A 126 16.12 -15.98 -9.16
CA LYS A 126 15.63 -16.91 -10.20
C LYS A 126 14.63 -17.91 -9.58
N LEU A 127 15.00 -18.51 -8.45
CA LEU A 127 14.16 -19.48 -7.75
C LEU A 127 12.82 -18.86 -7.29
N ILE A 128 12.83 -17.65 -6.74
CA ILE A 128 11.60 -16.94 -6.35
C ILE A 128 10.70 -16.70 -7.56
N ASN A 129 11.28 -16.27 -8.69
CA ASN A 129 10.51 -16.07 -9.92
C ASN A 129 9.81 -17.37 -10.37
N ASP A 130 10.46 -18.52 -10.24
CA ASP A 130 9.86 -19.82 -10.54
C ASP A 130 8.75 -20.17 -9.52
N MET A 131 8.99 -19.94 -8.22
CA MET A 131 8.01 -20.18 -7.15
C MET A 131 6.76 -19.31 -7.31
N MET A 132 6.88 -18.10 -7.88
CA MET A 132 5.73 -17.25 -8.19
C MET A 132 4.83 -17.83 -9.29
N GLY A 133 5.36 -18.74 -10.11
CA GLY A 133 4.60 -19.47 -11.13
C GLY A 133 3.79 -20.65 -10.60
N TYR A 134 4.00 -21.06 -9.34
CA TYR A 134 3.33 -22.22 -8.76
C TYR A 134 1.81 -22.01 -8.70
N LYS A 135 1.07 -23.07 -9.03
CA LYS A 135 -0.41 -23.07 -9.10
C LYS A 135 -1.06 -23.91 -7.98
N ASP A 136 -0.27 -24.37 -7.04
CA ASP A 136 -0.71 -25.12 -5.86
C ASP A 136 -0.68 -24.23 -4.60
N LYS A 137 -0.83 -24.86 -3.42
CA LYS A 137 -0.78 -24.16 -2.12
C LYS A 137 0.54 -23.44 -1.83
N ASN A 138 1.61 -23.74 -2.57
CA ASN A 138 2.94 -23.17 -2.40
C ASN A 138 3.17 -21.91 -3.26
N GLY A 139 2.25 -21.60 -4.18
CA GLY A 139 2.28 -20.36 -4.94
C GLY A 139 1.70 -19.15 -4.19
N PRO A 140 1.95 -17.93 -4.71
CA PRO A 140 1.29 -16.72 -4.23
C PRO A 140 -0.23 -16.85 -4.32
N LYS A 141 -0.96 -16.30 -3.35
CA LYS A 141 -2.42 -16.20 -3.46
C LYS A 141 -2.79 -15.00 -4.31
N ASN A 142 -3.88 -15.13 -5.06
CA ASN A 142 -4.42 -14.00 -5.82
C ASN A 142 -4.79 -12.81 -4.94
N ASN A 143 -5.04 -13.04 -3.64
CA ASN A 143 -5.46 -12.03 -2.69
C ASN A 143 -4.37 -11.45 -1.78
N THR A 144 -3.10 -11.75 -2.03
CA THR A 144 -1.97 -11.35 -1.19
C THR A 144 -0.89 -10.66 -2.00
N MET A 145 -0.18 -9.74 -1.34
CA MET A 145 1.04 -9.16 -1.91
C MET A 145 2.25 -10.00 -1.52
N SER A 146 3.24 -10.01 -2.41
CA SER A 146 4.49 -10.74 -2.18
C SER A 146 5.60 -9.81 -1.71
N VAL A 147 6.36 -10.27 -0.72
CA VAL A 147 7.54 -9.56 -0.20
C VAL A 147 8.74 -10.50 -0.22
N VAL A 148 9.88 -10.01 -0.68
CA VAL A 148 11.17 -10.70 -0.53
C VAL A 148 11.95 -9.98 0.56
N ILE A 149 12.40 -10.69 1.58
CA ILE A 149 13.34 -10.17 2.58
C ILE A 149 14.66 -10.91 2.41
N MET A 150 15.69 -10.21 1.95
CA MET A 150 16.95 -10.79 1.54
C MET A 150 18.10 -10.36 2.45
N TYR A 151 18.60 -11.31 3.24
CA TYR A 151 19.78 -11.16 4.09
C TYR A 151 21.01 -11.65 3.34
N ALA A 152 21.95 -10.76 3.05
CA ALA A 152 23.14 -11.05 2.24
C ALA A 152 24.43 -10.69 3.00
N ALA A 153 25.42 -11.58 2.99
CA ALA A 153 26.75 -11.32 3.58
C ALA A 153 27.83 -11.02 2.53
N ASP A 154 27.53 -11.22 1.26
CA ASP A 154 28.33 -10.79 0.12
C ASP A 154 27.41 -10.56 -1.10
N TYR A 155 27.92 -9.90 -2.14
CA TYR A 155 27.23 -9.66 -3.40
C TYR A 155 28.03 -10.27 -4.54
N VAL A 156 27.51 -11.37 -5.09
CA VAL A 156 28.06 -12.03 -6.28
C VAL A 156 26.98 -12.12 -7.35
N ASP A 157 27.30 -11.61 -8.54
CA ASP A 157 26.43 -11.48 -9.71
C ASP A 157 27.30 -11.65 -10.95
N TYR A 158 27.27 -12.83 -11.57
CA TYR A 158 28.15 -13.20 -12.69
C TYR A 158 27.38 -13.60 -13.95
N ASP A 159 26.13 -14.03 -13.82
CA ASP A 159 25.34 -14.61 -14.91
C ASP A 159 24.38 -13.60 -15.55
N GLN A 160 23.70 -14.02 -16.61
CA GLN A 160 22.50 -13.36 -17.12
C GLN A 160 21.24 -14.19 -16.81
N PRO A 161 20.07 -13.55 -16.62
CA PRO A 161 19.88 -12.12 -16.36
C PRO A 161 20.58 -11.68 -15.05
N THR A 162 21.06 -10.44 -15.01
CA THR A 162 21.72 -9.88 -13.81
C THR A 162 20.77 -9.83 -12.62
N ALA A 163 21.30 -9.75 -11.40
CA ALA A 163 20.47 -9.60 -10.20
C ALA A 163 19.54 -8.38 -10.27
N ASN A 164 20.03 -7.27 -10.83
CA ASN A 164 19.22 -6.06 -11.06
C ASN A 164 18.05 -6.31 -12.01
N GLN A 165 18.27 -7.04 -13.10
CA GLN A 165 17.19 -7.39 -14.04
C GLN A 165 16.14 -8.29 -13.37
N LEU A 166 16.57 -9.29 -12.60
CA LEU A 166 15.67 -10.18 -11.85
C LEU A 166 14.85 -9.40 -10.81
N ALA A 167 15.52 -8.54 -10.02
CA ALA A 167 14.85 -7.70 -9.04
C ALA A 167 13.87 -6.71 -9.70
N TYR A 168 14.23 -6.14 -10.86
CA TYR A 168 13.33 -5.32 -11.65
C TYR A 168 12.07 -6.09 -12.06
N TYR A 169 12.21 -7.29 -12.63
CA TYR A 169 11.05 -8.10 -13.02
C TYR A 169 10.14 -8.44 -11.84
N LEU A 170 10.70 -8.77 -10.67
CA LEU A 170 9.91 -9.02 -9.46
C LEU A 170 9.15 -7.75 -9.04
N LYS A 171 9.82 -6.59 -8.99
CA LYS A 171 9.20 -5.31 -8.61
C LYS A 171 8.07 -4.90 -9.57
N GLU A 172 8.26 -5.09 -10.88
CA GLU A 172 7.20 -4.84 -11.88
C GLU A 172 5.99 -5.75 -11.70
N ASN A 173 6.17 -6.95 -11.15
CA ASN A 173 5.09 -7.86 -10.79
C ASN A 173 4.49 -7.58 -9.39
N GLY A 174 4.76 -6.40 -8.83
CA GLY A 174 4.21 -5.95 -7.55
C GLY A 174 4.87 -6.56 -6.31
N VAL A 175 6.08 -7.12 -6.46
CA VAL A 175 6.84 -7.70 -5.33
C VAL A 175 7.61 -6.58 -4.63
N THR A 176 7.43 -6.46 -3.32
CA THR A 176 8.27 -5.56 -2.52
C THR A 176 9.56 -6.28 -2.14
N ILE A 177 10.72 -5.68 -2.41
CA ILE A 177 12.02 -6.27 -2.05
C ILE A 177 12.64 -5.46 -0.92
N ILE A 178 12.96 -6.14 0.17
CA ILE A 178 13.67 -5.60 1.32
C ILE A 178 15.04 -6.27 1.36
N THR A 179 16.12 -5.49 1.39
CA THR A 179 17.48 -6.03 1.49
C THR A 179 18.13 -5.68 2.82
N VAL A 180 18.87 -6.62 3.38
CA VAL A 180 19.58 -6.47 4.66
C VAL A 180 21.02 -6.95 4.48
N ALA A 181 21.96 -6.02 4.53
CA ALA A 181 23.37 -6.30 4.35
C ALA A 181 24.05 -6.68 5.67
N ASN A 182 24.70 -7.83 5.72
CA ASN A 182 25.63 -8.24 6.77
C ASN A 182 27.06 -8.22 6.22
N MET A 183 27.49 -7.06 5.73
CA MET A 183 28.79 -6.85 5.10
C MET A 183 29.21 -5.39 5.28
N ASP A 184 30.52 -5.11 5.16
CA ASP A 184 31.08 -3.76 5.32
C ASP A 184 31.53 -3.12 3.99
N ASP A 185 31.47 -3.86 2.88
CA ASP A 185 31.89 -3.38 1.56
C ASP A 185 30.83 -2.42 0.97
N SER A 186 31.14 -1.12 0.94
CA SER A 186 30.23 -0.06 0.50
C SER A 186 29.73 -0.23 -0.94
N ASP A 187 30.56 -0.75 -1.84
CA ASP A 187 30.19 -0.94 -3.24
C ASP A 187 29.19 -2.09 -3.38
N LYS A 188 29.41 -3.16 -2.63
CA LYS A 188 28.48 -4.30 -2.59
C LYS A 188 27.18 -3.96 -1.88
N ILE A 189 27.22 -3.19 -0.79
CA ILE A 189 26.02 -2.66 -0.13
C ILE A 189 25.21 -1.80 -1.11
N THR A 190 25.87 -0.94 -1.88
CA THR A 190 25.19 -0.08 -2.87
C THR A 190 24.51 -0.93 -3.95
N LYS A 191 25.19 -1.97 -4.47
CA LYS A 191 24.61 -2.90 -5.44
C LYS A 191 23.44 -3.70 -4.87
N LEU A 192 23.55 -4.15 -3.62
CA LEU A 192 22.47 -4.86 -2.92
C LEU A 192 21.25 -3.95 -2.74
N ASN A 193 21.44 -2.72 -2.28
CA ASN A 193 20.37 -1.75 -2.08
C ASN A 193 19.66 -1.36 -3.39
N ALA A 194 20.34 -1.44 -4.54
CA ALA A 194 19.71 -1.23 -5.85
C ALA A 194 18.67 -2.32 -6.19
N LEU A 195 18.78 -3.52 -5.59
CA LEU A 195 17.79 -4.58 -5.75
C LEU A 195 16.51 -4.28 -4.97
N ALA A 196 16.61 -3.58 -3.83
CA ALA A 196 15.49 -3.26 -2.98
C ALA A 196 14.42 -2.40 -3.68
N SER A 197 13.21 -2.43 -3.14
CA SER A 197 12.23 -1.37 -3.36
C SER A 197 12.72 -0.09 -2.70
N GLU A 198 12.33 1.07 -3.23
CA GLU A 198 12.79 2.38 -2.77
C GLU A 198 12.61 2.53 -1.24
N GLY A 199 13.68 2.90 -0.53
CA GLY A 199 13.67 3.07 0.93
C GLY A 199 13.81 1.78 1.77
N TYR A 200 13.95 0.61 1.14
CA TYR A 200 13.97 -0.69 1.83
C TYR A 200 15.31 -1.45 1.77
N GLY A 201 16.41 -0.71 1.67
CA GLY A 201 17.77 -1.23 1.83
C GLY A 201 18.32 -0.90 3.22
N PHE A 202 18.77 -1.90 3.97
CA PHE A 202 19.23 -1.77 5.35
C PHE A 202 20.58 -2.47 5.58
N LEU A 203 21.30 -2.06 6.62
CA LEU A 203 22.37 -2.85 7.22
C LEU A 203 21.78 -3.68 8.38
N LEU A 204 22.32 -4.87 8.61
CA LEU A 204 21.91 -5.74 9.72
C LEU A 204 22.20 -5.09 11.09
N SER A 205 23.22 -4.23 11.14
CA SER A 205 23.61 -3.45 12.32
C SER A 205 22.75 -2.21 12.57
N ASN A 206 21.80 -1.87 11.71
CA ASN A 206 20.95 -0.69 11.89
C ASN A 206 20.04 -0.83 13.11
N GLU A 207 20.07 0.14 14.04
CA GLU A 207 19.23 0.14 15.24
C GLU A 207 17.72 0.06 14.92
N ASN A 208 17.30 0.73 13.85
CA ASN A 208 15.89 0.76 13.42
C ASN A 208 15.53 -0.32 12.38
N LEU A 209 16.36 -1.35 12.20
CA LEU A 209 16.14 -2.41 11.21
C LEU A 209 14.75 -3.04 11.33
N THR A 210 14.37 -3.45 12.54
CA THR A 210 13.08 -4.13 12.77
C THR A 210 11.90 -3.24 12.37
N ALA A 211 11.91 -1.98 12.80
CA ALA A 211 10.86 -1.01 12.44
C ALA A 211 10.83 -0.74 10.94
N GLY A 212 11.99 -0.66 10.28
CA GLY A 212 12.11 -0.48 8.83
C GLY A 212 11.51 -1.66 8.04
N ILE A 213 11.83 -2.90 8.43
CA ILE A 213 11.27 -4.10 7.79
C ILE A 213 9.76 -4.17 8.04
N GLN A 214 9.29 -3.95 9.27
CA GLN A 214 7.87 -3.94 9.61
C GLN A 214 7.10 -2.86 8.83
N LYS A 215 7.69 -1.68 8.63
CA LYS A 215 7.13 -0.65 7.75
C LYS A 215 7.02 -1.18 6.31
N GLY A 216 8.07 -1.82 5.78
CA GLY A 216 8.04 -2.41 4.44
C GLY A 216 6.95 -3.46 4.25
N LEU A 217 6.69 -4.29 5.28
CA LEU A 217 5.56 -5.21 5.27
C LEU A 217 4.22 -4.48 5.23
N CYS A 218 4.03 -3.44 6.05
CA CYS A 218 2.80 -2.65 6.05
C CYS A 218 2.58 -1.89 4.73
N ASP A 219 3.63 -1.29 4.17
CA ASP A 219 3.58 -0.60 2.88
C ASP A 219 3.28 -1.57 1.74
N ALA A 220 3.81 -2.80 1.78
CA ALA A 220 3.47 -3.85 0.82
C ALA A 220 2.01 -4.30 0.94
N ASN A 221 1.45 -4.28 2.16
CA ASN A 221 0.04 -4.59 2.41
C ASN A 221 -0.90 -3.40 2.13
N CYS A 222 -0.36 -2.24 1.76
CA CYS A 222 -1.06 -1.00 1.44
C CYS A 222 -1.13 -0.79 -0.08
N PHE A 223 -2.21 -1.23 -0.71
CA PHE A 223 -2.36 -1.21 -2.18
C PHE A 223 -3.81 -1.03 -2.61
N CYS A 224 -4.04 -0.66 -3.87
CA CYS A 224 -5.39 -0.45 -4.39
C CYS A 224 -6.01 -1.71 -4.99
N PRO A 225 -7.35 -1.86 -4.91
CA PRO A 225 -8.07 -2.82 -5.72
C PRO A 225 -7.80 -2.64 -7.22
N GLU A 226 -7.99 -3.70 -7.99
CA GLU A 226 -7.85 -3.67 -9.45
C GLU A 226 -8.67 -2.53 -10.09
N GLY A 227 -8.06 -1.81 -11.03
CA GLY A 227 -8.67 -0.67 -11.73
C GLY A 227 -8.58 0.67 -11.00
N TYR A 228 -8.12 0.68 -9.74
CA TYR A 228 -7.91 1.92 -8.99
C TYR A 228 -6.43 2.28 -8.88
N HIS A 229 -6.15 3.59 -8.88
CA HIS A 229 -4.84 4.17 -8.72
C HIS A 229 -4.66 4.70 -7.30
N GLN A 230 -3.56 4.32 -6.64
CA GLN A 230 -3.28 4.78 -5.29
C GLN A 230 -2.88 6.25 -5.30
N PHE A 231 -3.52 7.04 -4.45
CA PHE A 231 -3.09 8.41 -4.23
C PHE A 231 -1.72 8.42 -3.57
N MET A 232 -0.79 9.06 -4.25
CA MET A 232 0.60 9.20 -3.83
C MET A 232 1.08 10.59 -4.20
N TYR A 233 1.98 11.15 -3.39
CA TYR A 233 2.73 12.33 -3.78
C TYR A 233 4.14 12.30 -3.19
N LEU A 234 5.04 13.09 -3.80
CA LEU A 234 6.42 13.20 -3.37
C LEU A 234 6.53 14.14 -2.16
N GLU A 235 7.04 13.61 -1.05
CA GLU A 235 7.36 14.35 0.16
C GLU A 235 8.83 14.10 0.52
N ASN A 236 9.65 15.16 0.56
CA ASN A 236 11.08 15.06 0.87
C ASN A 236 11.86 14.03 0.03
N ASN A 237 11.63 13.99 -1.29
CA ASN A 237 12.20 13.00 -2.23
C ASN A 237 11.80 11.54 -1.95
N THR A 238 10.76 11.32 -1.14
CA THR A 238 10.19 9.99 -0.92
C THR A 238 8.73 9.97 -1.37
N THR A 239 8.31 8.90 -2.03
CA THR A 239 6.90 8.75 -2.43
C THR A 239 6.08 8.31 -1.22
N ARG A 240 5.15 9.16 -0.78
CA ARG A 240 4.19 8.83 0.28
C ARG A 240 2.92 8.23 -0.31
N LYS A 241 2.50 7.09 0.22
CA LYS A 241 1.28 6.37 -0.19
C LYS A 241 0.15 6.59 0.80
N PHE A 242 -1.06 6.81 0.29
CA PHE A 242 -2.26 7.00 1.11
C PHE A 242 -3.19 5.79 1.02
N GLY A 243 -4.09 5.70 2.00
CA GLY A 243 -5.20 4.76 2.06
C GLY A 243 -6.37 5.12 1.13
N SER A 244 -6.12 5.92 0.08
CA SER A 244 -7.13 6.39 -0.87
C SER A 244 -6.79 5.93 -2.29
N CYS A 245 -7.78 5.34 -2.95
CA CYS A 245 -7.67 4.72 -4.26
C CYS A 245 -8.70 5.34 -5.21
N ILE A 246 -8.26 5.77 -6.40
CA ILE A 246 -9.05 6.56 -7.35
C ILE A 246 -9.18 5.85 -8.69
N GLU A 247 -10.40 5.69 -9.19
CA GLU A 247 -10.70 5.24 -10.54
C GLU A 247 -11.30 6.42 -11.33
N ALA A 248 -10.69 6.79 -12.44
CA ALA A 248 -11.21 7.83 -13.33
C ALA A 248 -12.28 7.30 -14.27
N MET A 249 -13.37 8.05 -14.43
CA MET A 249 -14.48 7.74 -15.33
C MET A 249 -14.53 8.75 -16.48
N PHE A 250 -14.23 8.26 -17.68
CA PHE A 250 -14.15 9.10 -18.90
C PHE A 250 -15.50 9.37 -19.57
N ILE A 251 -16.57 8.68 -19.17
CA ILE A 251 -17.91 8.92 -19.70
C ILE A 251 -18.54 10.04 -18.90
N GLU A 252 -18.81 11.17 -19.56
CA GLU A 252 -19.48 12.31 -18.94
C GLU A 252 -20.90 11.93 -18.50
N ARG A 253 -21.23 12.28 -17.26
CA ARG A 253 -22.48 11.98 -16.58
C ARG A 253 -22.82 13.16 -15.69
N HIS A 254 -24.04 13.25 -15.19
CA HIS A 254 -24.37 14.24 -14.17
C HIS A 254 -24.00 13.71 -12.78
N TRP A 255 -23.74 14.63 -11.85
CA TRP A 255 -23.20 14.31 -10.52
C TRP A 255 -23.96 13.19 -9.79
N SER A 256 -25.30 13.23 -9.79
CA SER A 256 -26.09 12.22 -9.06
C SER A 256 -25.97 10.82 -9.65
N GLU A 257 -25.83 10.70 -10.97
CA GLU A 257 -25.57 9.43 -11.63
C GLU A 257 -24.14 8.96 -11.38
N ALA A 258 -23.15 9.86 -11.44
CA ALA A 258 -21.77 9.53 -11.13
C ALA A 258 -21.61 8.98 -9.70
N ARG A 259 -22.27 9.62 -8.73
CA ARG A 259 -22.37 9.13 -7.35
C ARG A 259 -22.91 7.70 -7.24
N LEU A 260 -24.05 7.44 -7.88
CA LEU A 260 -24.65 6.09 -7.88
C LEU A 260 -23.74 5.07 -8.56
N THR A 261 -23.05 5.45 -9.64
CA THR A 261 -22.09 4.58 -10.31
C THR A 261 -20.96 4.17 -9.37
N CYS A 262 -20.37 5.10 -8.60
CA CYS A 262 -19.29 4.76 -7.66
C CYS A 262 -19.74 3.77 -6.58
N GLN A 263 -20.93 3.96 -6.04
CA GLN A 263 -21.50 3.07 -5.03
C GLN A 263 -21.84 1.67 -5.58
N ASN A 264 -22.21 1.58 -6.87
CA ASN A 264 -22.51 0.32 -7.53
C ASN A 264 -21.24 -0.44 -7.94
N ARG A 265 -20.16 0.29 -8.32
CA ARG A 265 -18.87 -0.29 -8.68
C ARG A 265 -18.15 -0.88 -7.48
N ASN A 266 -18.15 -0.17 -6.36
CA ASN A 266 -17.54 -0.63 -5.12
C ASN A 266 -18.48 -0.29 -3.95
N LYS A 267 -18.75 -1.27 -3.08
CA LYS A 267 -19.61 -1.06 -1.90
C LYS A 267 -19.09 0.03 -0.96
N GLN A 268 -17.78 0.28 -0.99
CA GLN A 268 -17.11 1.35 -0.25
C GLN A 268 -16.85 2.59 -1.10
N GLY A 269 -17.32 2.60 -2.35
CA GLY A 269 -17.07 3.65 -3.33
C GLY A 269 -17.94 4.89 -3.12
N TYR A 270 -17.35 6.06 -3.36
CA TYR A 270 -18.00 7.37 -3.37
C TYR A 270 -17.33 8.28 -4.41
N LEU A 271 -17.89 9.46 -4.68
CA LEU A 271 -17.25 10.42 -5.57
C LEU A 271 -15.98 10.98 -4.93
N ALA A 272 -14.90 11.10 -5.71
CA ALA A 272 -13.59 11.45 -5.20
C ALA A 272 -13.55 12.77 -4.43
N THR A 273 -12.77 12.76 -3.35
CA THR A 273 -12.50 13.90 -2.49
C THR A 273 -11.25 14.64 -2.95
N GLU A 274 -11.15 15.89 -2.51
CA GLU A 274 -9.98 16.74 -2.70
C GLU A 274 -9.70 17.52 -1.42
N PHE A 275 -9.06 16.87 -0.44
CA PHE A 275 -8.72 17.53 0.83
C PHE A 275 -7.41 18.33 0.74
N SER A 276 -6.60 18.06 -0.27
CA SER A 276 -5.34 18.75 -0.54
C SER A 276 -5.16 19.13 -2.02
N VAL A 277 -4.26 20.08 -2.27
CA VAL A 277 -3.90 20.49 -3.63
C VAL A 277 -3.21 19.34 -4.37
N GLU A 278 -2.40 18.57 -3.66
CA GLU A 278 -1.72 17.38 -4.17
C GLU A 278 -2.72 16.34 -4.67
N LYS A 279 -3.81 16.12 -3.92
CA LYS A 279 -4.89 15.21 -4.32
C LYS A 279 -5.61 15.69 -5.58
N ALA A 280 -5.95 16.98 -5.65
CA ALA A 280 -6.59 17.55 -6.82
C ALA A 280 -5.70 17.45 -8.08
N LEU A 281 -4.38 17.66 -7.95
CA LEU A 281 -3.42 17.48 -9.03
C LEU A 281 -3.30 16.01 -9.46
N PHE A 282 -3.25 15.08 -8.50
CA PHE A 282 -3.24 13.64 -8.77
C PHE A 282 -4.50 13.22 -9.54
N ASN A 283 -5.67 13.61 -9.04
CA ASN A 283 -6.97 13.35 -9.66
C ASN A 283 -6.96 13.86 -11.11
N GLN A 284 -6.60 15.13 -11.34
CA GLN A 284 -6.54 15.72 -12.67
C GLN A 284 -5.61 14.94 -13.63
N ALA A 285 -4.46 14.48 -13.13
CA ALA A 285 -3.50 13.72 -13.93
C ALA A 285 -4.06 12.37 -14.43
N LEU A 286 -4.99 11.74 -13.71
CA LEU A 286 -5.60 10.47 -14.11
C LEU A 286 -6.42 10.56 -15.41
N PHE A 287 -6.92 11.75 -15.76
CA PHE A 287 -7.60 11.94 -17.04
C PHE A 287 -6.67 12.15 -18.22
N ASP A 288 -5.35 12.28 -17.99
CA ASP A 288 -4.32 12.48 -19.02
C ASP A 288 -4.67 13.57 -20.05
N GLY A 289 -5.32 14.64 -19.58
CA GLY A 289 -5.77 15.76 -20.42
C GLY A 289 -6.97 15.48 -21.33
N GLN A 290 -7.54 14.26 -21.32
CA GLN A 290 -8.74 13.91 -22.10
C GLN A 290 -9.98 14.65 -21.57
N LEU A 291 -10.14 14.67 -20.24
CA LEU A 291 -11.16 15.46 -19.57
C LEU A 291 -10.50 16.50 -18.68
N ARG A 292 -11.04 17.72 -18.79
CA ARG A 292 -10.57 18.89 -18.05
C ARG A 292 -11.47 19.24 -16.88
N ASN A 293 -12.76 18.96 -17.01
CA ASN A 293 -13.76 19.26 -16.00
C ASN A 293 -14.33 17.96 -15.45
N TYR A 294 -14.47 17.86 -14.15
CA TYR A 294 -15.00 16.67 -13.50
C TYR A 294 -15.75 16.98 -12.22
N HIS A 295 -16.70 16.12 -11.89
CA HIS A 295 -17.41 16.11 -10.63
C HIS A 295 -16.47 15.70 -9.49
N ILE A 296 -16.59 16.39 -8.36
CA ILE A 296 -15.99 15.99 -7.09
C ILE A 296 -17.08 15.64 -6.09
N GLY A 297 -16.75 14.91 -5.03
CA GLY A 297 -17.70 14.43 -4.02
C GLY A 297 -18.30 15.51 -3.11
N LEU A 298 -18.08 16.79 -3.39
CA LEU A 298 -18.56 17.89 -2.55
C LEU A 298 -19.94 18.38 -3.02
N HIS A 299 -20.87 18.56 -2.08
CA HIS A 299 -22.20 19.11 -2.36
C HIS A 299 -22.75 19.92 -1.17
N PHE A 300 -23.63 20.86 -1.46
CA PHE A 300 -24.31 21.73 -0.52
C PHE A 300 -25.63 21.09 -0.05
N VAL A 301 -25.74 20.83 1.24
CA VAL A 301 -26.93 20.25 1.86
C VAL A 301 -27.10 20.84 3.26
N ASN A 302 -28.34 21.11 3.66
CA ASN A 302 -28.67 21.64 5.00
C ASN A 302 -27.90 22.93 5.39
N GLY A 303 -27.60 23.79 4.42
CA GLY A 303 -26.98 25.09 4.69
C GLY A 303 -25.45 25.09 4.75
N ALA A 304 -24.79 23.97 4.44
CA ALA A 304 -23.32 23.88 4.38
C ALA A 304 -22.85 22.88 3.31
N TYR A 305 -21.55 22.91 3.00
CA TYR A 305 -20.93 21.96 2.08
C TYR A 305 -20.42 20.73 2.82
N PHE A 306 -20.65 19.56 2.22
CA PHE A 306 -20.20 18.28 2.73
C PHE A 306 -19.64 17.39 1.62
N TRP A 307 -18.60 16.65 1.97
CA TRP A 307 -18.06 15.58 1.15
C TRP A 307 -18.87 14.30 1.31
N GLU A 308 -19.14 13.67 0.18
CA GLU A 308 -19.64 12.30 0.11
C GLU A 308 -18.70 11.35 0.83
N GLN A 309 -19.30 10.29 1.37
CA GLN A 309 -18.60 9.15 1.94
C GLN A 309 -19.28 7.86 1.46
N LYS A 310 -18.67 6.72 1.77
CA LYS A 310 -19.29 5.42 1.50
C LYS A 310 -20.70 5.33 2.11
N ASN A 311 -21.56 4.55 1.47
CA ASN A 311 -22.94 4.38 1.90
C ASN A 311 -23.06 3.98 3.38
N GLY A 312 -23.91 4.69 4.11
CA GLY A 312 -24.16 4.48 5.54
C GLY A 312 -23.23 5.26 6.48
N MET A 313 -22.20 5.94 5.97
CA MET A 313 -21.39 6.87 6.75
C MET A 313 -21.99 8.28 6.73
N PRO A 314 -21.81 9.07 7.82
CA PRO A 314 -22.20 10.47 7.82
C PRO A 314 -21.37 11.25 6.80
N LEU A 315 -21.98 12.26 6.18
CA LEU A 315 -21.28 13.20 5.31
C LEU A 315 -20.21 13.96 6.10
N LEU A 316 -19.07 14.23 5.46
CA LEU A 316 -17.95 14.91 6.11
C LEU A 316 -18.01 16.41 5.83
N PRO A 317 -18.09 17.30 6.84
CA PRO A 317 -18.16 18.73 6.61
C PRO A 317 -16.92 19.26 5.88
N LEU A 318 -17.11 20.25 5.01
CA LEU A 318 -16.00 21.01 4.44
C LEU A 318 -15.41 21.93 5.51
N THR A 319 -14.26 21.53 6.06
CA THR A 319 -13.57 22.31 7.11
C THR A 319 -12.70 23.43 6.53
N LYS A 320 -12.01 23.15 5.42
CA LYS A 320 -11.16 24.11 4.71
C LYS A 320 -11.41 24.00 3.22
N SER A 321 -11.90 25.08 2.61
CA SER A 321 -12.07 25.13 1.16
C SER A 321 -10.71 25.32 0.48
N LEU A 322 -10.40 24.49 -0.53
CA LEU A 322 -9.21 24.68 -1.36
C LEU A 322 -9.37 25.90 -2.29
N TYR A 323 -10.60 26.19 -2.73
CA TYR A 323 -10.93 27.33 -3.57
C TYR A 323 -12.17 28.06 -3.06
N PRO A 324 -12.39 29.33 -3.46
CA PRO A 324 -13.60 30.06 -3.12
C PRO A 324 -14.87 29.36 -3.62
N LEU A 325 -15.89 29.28 -2.78
CA LEU A 325 -17.24 28.81 -3.09
C LEU A 325 -18.27 29.79 -2.53
N ASP A 326 -19.44 29.87 -3.16
CA ASP A 326 -20.54 30.67 -2.65
C ASP A 326 -21.02 30.12 -1.31
N LYS A 327 -21.23 30.99 -0.31
CA LYS A 327 -21.73 30.53 1.00
C LYS A 327 -23.11 29.88 0.92
N PHE A 328 -23.93 30.34 -0.03
CA PHE A 328 -25.28 29.86 -0.29
C PHE A 328 -25.48 29.78 -1.80
N PRO A 329 -25.22 28.62 -2.43
CA PRO A 329 -25.45 28.48 -3.85
C PRO A 329 -26.95 28.56 -4.17
N GLY A 330 -27.28 28.86 -5.43
CA GLY A 330 -28.65 28.80 -5.92
C GLY A 330 -29.24 27.39 -5.78
N SER A 331 -30.57 27.26 -5.72
CA SER A 331 -31.27 25.98 -5.51
C SER A 331 -30.92 24.90 -6.54
N ASN A 332 -30.47 25.31 -7.72
CA ASN A 332 -30.11 24.43 -8.83
C ASN A 332 -28.61 24.17 -8.91
N SER A 333 -27.79 24.72 -8.02
CA SER A 333 -26.32 24.62 -8.06
C SER A 333 -25.76 24.00 -6.78
N LEU A 334 -26.30 22.85 -6.40
CA LEU A 334 -26.03 22.21 -5.11
C LEU A 334 -24.80 21.30 -5.12
N CYS A 335 -24.21 20.99 -6.27
CA CYS A 335 -23.03 20.13 -6.34
C CYS A 335 -21.80 20.95 -6.73
N VAL A 336 -20.62 20.38 -6.57
CA VAL A 336 -19.37 21.04 -6.92
C VAL A 336 -18.59 20.19 -7.91
N GLY A 337 -18.08 20.87 -8.94
CA GLY A 337 -17.15 20.29 -9.90
C GLY A 337 -15.84 21.06 -9.94
N ASN A 338 -14.77 20.34 -10.24
CA ASN A 338 -13.52 20.91 -10.68
C ASN A 338 -13.70 21.38 -12.14
N THR A 339 -13.14 22.53 -12.46
CA THR A 339 -13.09 23.08 -13.84
C THR A 339 -11.61 23.32 -14.14
N VAL A 340 -11.14 23.23 -15.41
CA VAL A 340 -9.77 23.66 -15.81
C VAL A 340 -9.73 24.77 -16.88
N ALA A 341 -8.86 25.78 -16.67
CA ALA A 341 -8.76 26.98 -17.52
C ALA A 341 -8.04 26.67 -18.81
N ASP A 342 -8.38 27.40 -19.88
CA ASP A 342 -7.75 27.27 -21.20
C ASP A 342 -6.22 27.47 -21.17
N ASN A 343 -5.69 28.19 -20.17
CA ASN A 343 -4.26 28.45 -20.01
C ASN A 343 -3.47 27.32 -19.31
N LYS A 344 -4.08 26.16 -19.05
CA LYS A 344 -3.46 24.99 -18.40
C LYS A 344 -2.88 25.25 -17.01
N LYS A 345 -3.27 26.33 -16.33
CA LYS A 345 -2.97 26.51 -14.90
C LYS A 345 -4.18 26.13 -14.08
N PHE A 346 -3.89 25.36 -13.04
CA PHE A 346 -4.79 24.83 -12.02
C PHE A 346 -5.94 25.78 -11.64
N GLU A 347 -7.14 25.21 -11.51
CA GLU A 347 -8.38 25.98 -11.60
C GLU A 347 -9.41 25.53 -10.53
N SER A 348 -10.36 26.43 -10.29
CA SER A 348 -11.25 26.52 -9.14
C SER A 348 -12.37 25.48 -9.09
N TRP A 349 -12.83 25.17 -7.89
CA TRP A 349 -14.16 24.57 -7.66
C TRP A 349 -15.29 25.53 -8.06
N LYS A 350 -16.35 24.99 -8.67
CA LYS A 350 -17.57 25.74 -9.03
C LYS A 350 -18.82 24.97 -8.68
N ASN A 351 -19.84 25.70 -8.23
CA ASN A 351 -21.18 25.19 -8.02
C ASN A 351 -21.84 24.83 -9.35
N GLU A 352 -22.52 23.70 -9.40
CA GLU A 352 -23.10 23.10 -10.60
C GLU A 352 -24.40 22.35 -10.28
N ASN A 353 -25.21 22.11 -11.30
CA ASN A 353 -26.44 21.37 -11.17
C ASN A 353 -26.20 19.87 -11.16
N CYS A 354 -26.50 19.26 -10.02
CA CYS A 354 -26.31 17.84 -9.77
C CYS A 354 -26.99 16.90 -10.77
N TYR A 355 -28.02 17.38 -11.48
CA TYR A 355 -28.91 16.58 -12.32
C TYR A 355 -28.81 16.90 -13.82
N THR A 356 -28.15 18.00 -14.20
CA THR A 356 -28.10 18.44 -15.61
C THR A 356 -26.70 18.71 -16.14
N ASP A 357 -25.77 19.12 -15.29
CA ASP A 357 -24.42 19.43 -15.74
C ASP A 357 -23.64 18.13 -15.92
N MET A 358 -23.09 17.92 -17.12
CA MET A 358 -22.41 16.70 -17.52
C MET A 358 -20.91 16.93 -17.51
N LYS A 359 -20.17 16.12 -16.73
CA LYS A 359 -18.70 16.15 -16.67
C LYS A 359 -18.13 14.75 -16.45
N GLY A 360 -16.81 14.61 -16.56
CA GLY A 360 -16.12 13.43 -16.06
C GLY A 360 -16.34 13.24 -14.56
N ALA A 361 -16.00 12.08 -14.03
CA ALA A 361 -16.08 11.83 -12.59
C ALA A 361 -14.97 10.88 -12.15
N MET A 362 -14.74 10.79 -10.84
CA MET A 362 -13.84 9.79 -10.28
C MET A 362 -14.51 9.12 -9.11
N CYS A 363 -14.29 7.80 -9.01
CA CYS A 363 -14.70 7.03 -7.86
C CYS A 363 -13.51 6.86 -6.93
N GLU A 364 -13.75 7.10 -5.65
CA GLU A 364 -12.78 6.88 -4.59
C GLU A 364 -13.24 5.72 -3.70
N THR A 365 -12.28 4.91 -3.28
CA THR A 365 -12.45 3.86 -2.27
C THR A 365 -11.23 3.81 -1.36
N LEU A 366 -11.37 3.18 -0.19
CA LEU A 366 -10.23 2.90 0.68
C LEU A 366 -9.28 1.88 0.03
N ALA A 367 -7.97 2.10 0.22
CA ALA A 367 -6.94 1.13 -0.09
C ALA A 367 -7.09 -0.12 0.77
N CYS A 368 -6.63 -1.24 0.22
CA CYS A 368 -6.41 -2.45 0.98
C CYS A 368 -5.25 -2.20 1.93
N ASP A 369 -5.43 -2.49 3.22
CA ASP A 369 -4.42 -2.32 4.28
C ASP A 369 -4.74 -3.27 5.42
N THR A 370 -3.92 -3.38 6.46
CA THR A 370 -4.14 -4.36 7.55
C THR A 370 -5.52 -4.31 8.22
N GLU A 371 -6.28 -3.22 8.11
CA GLU A 371 -7.63 -3.08 8.66
C GLU A 371 -8.75 -3.15 7.60
N ASN A 372 -8.45 -2.91 6.32
CA ASN A 372 -9.38 -3.01 5.19
C ASN A 372 -9.01 -4.14 4.23
N TYR A 373 -9.61 -5.32 4.44
CA TYR A 373 -9.31 -6.52 3.63
C TYR A 373 -9.98 -6.50 2.26
N CYS A 374 -9.19 -6.83 1.24
CA CYS A 374 -9.63 -6.92 -0.15
C CYS A 374 -9.51 -8.35 -0.66
N SER A 375 -10.63 -8.91 -1.10
CA SER A 375 -10.69 -10.29 -1.60
C SER A 375 -10.14 -10.47 -3.02
N ASN A 376 -9.93 -9.39 -3.78
CA ASN A 376 -9.49 -9.45 -5.18
C ASN A 376 -8.56 -8.28 -5.53
N PRO A 377 -7.28 -8.32 -5.13
CA PRO A 377 -6.35 -7.23 -5.29
C PRO A 377 -5.74 -7.18 -6.69
N PHE A 378 -5.58 -8.31 -7.39
CA PHE A 378 -5.00 -8.37 -8.72
C PHE A 378 -5.54 -9.60 -9.47
N ASN A 379 -6.31 -9.43 -10.55
CA ASN A 379 -6.26 -10.43 -11.62
C ASN A 379 -4.92 -10.27 -12.33
N ARG A 380 -3.94 -11.11 -11.97
CA ARG A 380 -2.69 -11.27 -12.74
C ARG A 380 -2.93 -12.07 -14.01
#